data_AF-A0AAD0AZ78-F1
#
_entry.id   AF-A0AAD0AZ78-F1
#
_cell.length_a   1.000
_cell.length_b   1.000
_cell.length_c   1.000
_cell.angle_alpha   90.00
_cell.angle_beta   90.00
_cell.angle_gamma   90.00
#
_symmetry.space_group_name_H-M   'P 1'
#
loop_
_entity.id
_entity.type
_entity.pdbx_description
1 polymer ?
#
loop_
_entity_poly.entity_id
_entity_poly.type
_entity_poly.pdbx_seq_one_letter_code
_entity_poly.pdbx_strand_id
1 'polypeptide(L)'
;MLEEQAIDQLNPIEKVKVLPERYFSFLESRLEGQQQIGTLLTADNLKAIKRYVNAVHQMPRTAQDIAREVDYAALGIDVTLVHDLYAVLHAHVNEWDILERCIKQLGPEIESFAESLVYRGGVLMKNLEDSESFQAIEKRKTESDGDTLTMPLTEDEQAQVAAVMNIGIAELVREIQDTSRRIDEVDKRANFFNSQIKRELRPRMTRLVKHFDDKVSYDELIVQRDQMDQWDIEIDQLKSEYDALVGYAFTGLALGPLGLIVTGGVFGAKAEAVRARKNALIAQRNELANHVGKALPALEDFLRVSTLVKDLQFRCKDLSSATKRLADVWLFLASYAKTSAEEANDLKTVHQLESFVQDFSEVIKPWKKIGSICHTLSGLFNEMVEELEEF
;
A
#
# COMPACT_ATOMS: atom_id res chain seq x y z
N MET A 1 -39.38 18.89 -1.00
CA MET A 1 -39.09 17.86 0.03
C MET A 1 -39.50 16.52 -0.54
N LEU A 2 -38.57 15.74 -1.08
CA LEU A 2 -38.81 14.35 -1.47
C LEU A 2 -38.50 13.47 -0.24
N GLU A 3 -39.40 12.54 0.09
CA GLU A 3 -39.27 11.64 1.23
C GLU A 3 -38.00 10.76 1.12
N GLU A 4 -37.18 10.81 2.17
CA GLU A 4 -36.00 9.96 2.32
C GLU A 4 -36.42 8.50 2.58
N GLN A 5 -36.55 7.70 1.51
CA GLN A 5 -36.81 6.26 1.67
C GLN A 5 -35.60 5.55 2.30
N ALA A 6 -35.85 4.61 3.23
CA ALA A 6 -34.80 3.82 3.85
C ALA A 6 -34.12 2.89 2.82
N ILE A 7 -32.78 2.82 2.83
CA ILE A 7 -31.96 2.06 1.85
C ILE A 7 -32.43 0.61 1.72
N ASP A 8 -32.90 0.01 2.82
CA ASP A 8 -33.36 -1.39 2.83
C ASP A 8 -34.59 -1.64 1.97
N GLN A 9 -35.35 -0.60 1.63
CA GLN A 9 -36.58 -0.69 0.83
C GLN A 9 -36.37 -0.55 -0.68
N LEU A 10 -35.16 -0.16 -1.12
CA LEU A 10 -34.83 0.01 -2.54
C LEU A 10 -34.48 -1.32 -3.22
N ASN A 11 -34.86 -1.48 -4.49
CA ASN A 11 -34.48 -2.66 -5.26
C ASN A 11 -32.95 -2.66 -5.55
N PRO A 12 -32.32 -3.80 -5.94
CA PRO A 12 -30.88 -3.87 -6.16
C PRO A 12 -30.33 -2.89 -7.22
N ILE A 13 -31.10 -2.58 -8.26
CA ILE A 13 -30.74 -1.64 -9.33
C ILE A 13 -30.86 -0.18 -8.83
N GLU A 14 -31.89 0.12 -8.05
CA GLU A 14 -32.06 1.42 -7.38
C GLU A 14 -31.01 1.65 -6.31
N LYS A 15 -30.64 0.61 -5.54
CA LYS A 15 -29.52 0.65 -4.59
C LYS A 15 -28.21 1.00 -5.29
N VAL A 16 -27.93 0.43 -6.47
CA VAL A 16 -26.72 0.72 -7.24
C VAL A 16 -26.68 2.16 -7.77
N LYS A 17 -27.83 2.81 -8.00
CA LYS A 17 -27.90 4.22 -8.41
C LYS A 17 -27.88 5.19 -7.22
N VAL A 18 -28.61 4.87 -6.16
CA VAL A 18 -28.82 5.75 -4.99
C VAL A 18 -27.68 5.66 -3.98
N LEU A 19 -26.98 4.52 -3.86
CA LEU A 19 -25.84 4.39 -2.94
C LEU A 19 -24.67 5.30 -3.32
N PRO A 20 -24.24 5.39 -4.59
CA PRO A 20 -23.26 6.38 -5.01
C PRO A 20 -23.74 7.80 -4.69
N GLU A 21 -24.96 8.20 -5.08
CA GLU A 21 -25.49 9.55 -4.82
C GLU A 21 -25.57 9.88 -3.33
N ARG A 22 -25.99 8.94 -2.47
CA ARG A 22 -26.01 9.14 -1.00
C ARG A 22 -24.63 9.15 -0.39
N TYR A 23 -23.71 8.36 -0.93
CA TYR A 23 -22.31 8.39 -0.52
C TYR A 23 -21.67 9.72 -0.95
N PHE A 24 -22.01 10.23 -2.13
CA PHE A 24 -21.56 11.54 -2.62
C PHE A 24 -22.22 12.68 -1.85
N SER A 25 -23.50 12.64 -1.50
CA SER A 25 -24.13 13.65 -0.64
C SER A 25 -23.61 13.60 0.80
N PHE A 26 -23.25 12.41 1.29
CA PHE A 26 -22.53 12.25 2.56
C PHE A 26 -21.10 12.80 2.49
N LEU A 27 -20.42 12.66 1.36
CA LEU A 27 -19.10 13.27 1.13
C LEU A 27 -19.22 14.79 0.95
N GLU A 28 -20.21 15.27 0.19
CA GLU A 28 -20.54 16.68 -0.03
C GLU A 28 -20.88 17.40 1.28
N SER A 29 -21.70 16.79 2.15
CA SER A 29 -22.00 17.31 3.50
C SER A 29 -20.79 17.32 4.43
N ARG A 30 -19.74 16.57 4.10
CA ARG A 30 -18.40 16.66 4.72
C ARG A 30 -17.43 17.59 3.98
N LEU A 31 -17.84 18.17 2.85
CA LEU A 31 -17.05 18.98 1.93
C LEU A 31 -17.58 20.40 1.75
N GLU A 32 -18.64 20.79 2.47
CA GLU A 32 -19.14 22.16 2.54
C GLU A 32 -18.10 23.07 3.20
N GLY A 33 -17.24 23.67 2.37
CA GLY A 33 -16.21 24.64 2.74
C GLY A 33 -14.80 24.27 2.25
N GLN A 34 -14.03 25.28 1.84
CA GLN A 34 -12.60 25.14 1.48
C GLN A 34 -11.74 24.62 2.65
N GLN A 35 -12.16 24.83 3.90
CA GLN A 35 -11.42 24.41 5.09
C GLN A 35 -11.53 22.91 5.44
N GLN A 36 -12.43 22.13 4.81
CA GLN A 36 -12.65 20.73 5.20
C GLN A 36 -11.98 19.67 4.31
N ILE A 37 -11.38 20.01 3.17
CA ILE A 37 -10.57 19.04 2.41
C ILE A 37 -9.32 18.61 3.21
N GLY A 38 -8.77 19.53 4.02
CA GLY A 38 -7.75 19.21 5.03
C GLY A 38 -8.23 18.25 6.14
N THR A 39 -9.51 17.85 6.17
CA THR A 39 -10.03 16.77 7.03
C THR A 39 -10.16 15.42 6.31
N LEU A 40 -10.16 15.41 4.97
CA LEU A 40 -10.22 14.18 4.17
C LEU A 40 -8.85 13.53 4.09
N LEU A 41 -7.82 14.29 3.65
CA LEU A 41 -6.43 13.87 3.60
C LEU A 41 -5.57 14.88 4.35
N THR A 42 -4.79 14.42 5.32
CA THR A 42 -3.92 15.26 6.16
C THR A 42 -2.44 15.02 5.88
N ALA A 43 -1.57 15.95 6.29
CA ALA A 43 -0.12 15.73 6.29
C ALA A 43 0.27 14.46 7.07
N ASP A 44 -0.40 14.18 8.21
CA ASP A 44 -0.18 12.94 8.97
C ASP A 44 -0.51 11.67 8.17
N ASN A 45 -1.51 11.72 7.29
CA ASN A 45 -1.81 10.60 6.39
C ASN A 45 -0.64 10.37 5.42
N LEU A 46 -0.10 11.42 4.82
CA LEU A 46 1.06 11.31 3.93
C LEU A 46 2.32 10.86 4.68
N LYS A 47 2.55 11.35 5.91
CA LYS A 47 3.62 10.89 6.81
C LYS A 47 3.50 9.40 7.10
N ALA A 48 2.30 8.89 7.37
CA ALA A 48 2.08 7.46 7.61
C ALA A 48 2.47 6.61 6.39
N ILE A 49 2.11 7.06 5.18
CA ILE A 49 2.48 6.37 3.93
C ILE A 49 4.01 6.41 3.73
N LYS A 50 4.64 7.58 3.88
CA LYS A 50 6.10 7.73 3.74
C LYS A 50 6.90 6.91 4.75
N ARG A 51 6.46 6.86 6.01
CA ARG A 51 7.09 6.01 7.04
C ARG A 51 7.05 4.54 6.66
N TYR A 52 5.94 4.08 6.07
CA TYR A 52 5.83 2.71 5.55
C TYR A 52 6.78 2.48 4.36
N VAL A 53 6.79 3.39 3.38
CA VAL A 53 7.67 3.33 2.21
C VAL A 53 9.15 3.25 2.63
N ASN A 54 9.57 4.12 3.54
CA ASN A 54 10.95 4.15 4.05
C ASN A 54 11.32 2.85 4.77
N ALA A 55 10.41 2.28 5.57
CA ALA A 55 10.65 1.00 6.24
C ALA A 55 10.88 -0.13 5.24
N VAL A 56 10.07 -0.20 4.16
CA VAL A 56 10.20 -1.21 3.11
C VAL A 56 11.47 -1.01 2.28
N HIS A 57 11.87 0.22 1.97
CA HIS A 57 13.11 0.49 1.23
C HIS A 57 14.37 -0.01 1.93
N GLN A 58 14.35 -0.12 3.25
CA GLN A 58 15.46 -0.66 4.04
C GLN A 58 15.52 -2.19 4.05
N MET A 59 14.52 -2.88 3.49
CA MET A 59 14.48 -4.35 3.46
C MET A 59 15.32 -4.92 2.31
N PRO A 60 15.96 -6.08 2.52
CA PRO A 60 16.63 -6.84 1.46
C PRO A 60 15.74 -7.08 0.24
N ARG A 61 16.35 -7.10 -0.95
CA ARG A 61 15.62 -7.25 -2.23
C ARG A 61 15.74 -8.64 -2.84
N THR A 62 16.78 -9.39 -2.51
CA THR A 62 17.00 -10.72 -3.09
C THR A 62 17.08 -11.79 -2.02
N ALA A 63 16.67 -13.01 -2.38
CA ALA A 63 16.84 -14.18 -1.52
C ALA A 63 18.32 -14.43 -1.19
N GLN A 64 19.23 -14.05 -2.09
CA GLN A 64 20.66 -14.16 -1.87
C GLN A 64 21.17 -13.19 -0.80
N ASP A 65 20.65 -11.97 -0.74
CA ASP A 65 21.01 -10.99 0.30
C ASP A 65 20.59 -11.51 1.68
N ILE A 66 19.39 -12.10 1.78
CA ILE A 66 18.88 -12.71 3.01
C ILE A 66 19.73 -13.94 3.40
N ALA A 67 20.02 -14.83 2.45
CA ALA A 67 20.73 -16.09 2.72
C ALA A 67 22.25 -15.91 2.95
N ARG A 68 22.84 -14.79 2.53
CA ARG A 68 24.25 -14.47 2.80
C ARG A 68 24.51 -14.12 4.25
N GLU A 69 23.50 -13.58 4.93
CA GLU A 69 23.62 -13.16 6.32
C GLU A 69 23.28 -14.30 7.28
N VAL A 70 22.35 -15.18 6.89
CA VAL A 70 21.69 -16.11 7.82
C VAL A 70 21.26 -17.44 7.17
N ASP A 71 21.49 -18.56 7.87
CA ASP A 71 21.02 -19.90 7.49
C ASP A 71 19.66 -20.25 8.11
N TYR A 72 18.57 -19.77 7.50
CA TYR A 72 17.20 -20.06 7.95
C TYR A 72 16.84 -21.56 7.92
N ALA A 73 17.53 -22.36 7.10
CA ALA A 73 17.30 -23.80 7.04
C ALA A 73 17.71 -24.49 8.35
N ALA A 74 18.65 -23.92 9.11
CA ALA A 74 19.03 -24.41 10.44
C ALA A 74 17.87 -24.36 11.45
N LEU A 75 16.86 -23.50 11.21
CA LEU A 75 15.62 -23.42 12.00
C LEU A 75 14.44 -24.16 11.35
N GLY A 76 14.66 -24.87 10.24
CA GLY A 76 13.59 -25.50 9.47
C GLY A 76 12.62 -24.50 8.82
N ILE A 77 13.07 -23.26 8.62
CA ILE A 77 12.29 -22.18 7.97
C ILE A 77 12.70 -22.09 6.51
N ASP A 78 11.70 -22.00 5.64
CA ASP A 78 11.93 -21.73 4.23
C ASP A 78 12.18 -20.23 4.00
N VAL A 79 13.40 -19.88 3.59
CA VAL A 79 13.82 -18.51 3.26
C VAL A 79 12.95 -17.86 2.18
N THR A 80 12.31 -18.67 1.32
CA THR A 80 11.42 -18.17 0.27
C THR A 80 10.19 -17.47 0.86
N LEU A 81 9.72 -17.85 2.05
CA LEU A 81 8.59 -17.18 2.70
C LEU A 81 8.92 -15.73 3.08
N VAL A 82 10.14 -15.48 3.58
CA VAL A 82 10.61 -14.13 3.92
C VAL A 82 10.84 -13.32 2.65
N HIS A 83 11.51 -13.90 1.67
CA HIS A 83 11.75 -13.27 0.38
C HIS A 83 10.45 -12.89 -0.33
N ASP A 84 9.46 -13.78 -0.38
CA ASP A 84 8.18 -13.53 -1.05
C ASP A 84 7.37 -12.42 -0.37
N LEU A 85 7.49 -12.28 0.96
CA LEU A 85 6.90 -11.14 1.66
C LEU A 85 7.58 -9.83 1.24
N TYR A 86 8.91 -9.79 1.25
CA TYR A 86 9.67 -8.60 0.86
C TYR A 86 9.41 -8.20 -0.59
N ALA A 87 9.38 -9.18 -1.51
CA ALA A 87 9.10 -8.94 -2.92
C ALA A 87 7.74 -8.25 -3.10
N VAL A 88 6.71 -8.68 -2.38
CA VAL A 88 5.38 -8.06 -2.46
C VAL A 88 5.32 -6.70 -1.78
N LEU A 89 6.03 -6.50 -0.66
CA LEU A 89 6.13 -5.19 -0.02
C LEU A 89 6.81 -4.17 -0.95
N HIS A 90 7.92 -4.57 -1.60
CA HIS A 90 8.61 -3.73 -2.59
C HIS A 90 7.73 -3.45 -3.80
N ALA A 91 7.00 -4.44 -4.33
CA ALA A 91 6.06 -4.23 -5.42
C ALA A 91 4.95 -3.23 -5.05
N HIS A 92 4.43 -3.32 -3.83
CA HIS A 92 3.43 -2.38 -3.32
C HIS A 92 4.01 -0.96 -3.19
N VAL A 93 5.22 -0.79 -2.67
CA VAL A 93 5.89 0.52 -2.60
C VAL A 93 6.21 1.09 -3.97
N ASN A 94 6.58 0.28 -4.95
CA ASN A 94 6.76 0.75 -6.32
C ASN A 94 5.45 1.34 -6.91
N GLU A 95 4.29 0.76 -6.56
CA GLU A 95 2.99 1.32 -6.96
C GLU A 95 2.72 2.66 -6.27
N TRP A 96 3.15 2.83 -5.00
CA TRP A 96 3.11 4.14 -4.35
C TRP A 96 3.94 5.18 -5.09
N ASP A 97 5.17 4.85 -5.49
CA ASP A 97 6.04 5.79 -6.20
C ASP A 97 5.43 6.25 -7.53
N ILE A 98 4.75 5.34 -8.23
CA ILE A 98 4.01 5.67 -9.44
C ILE A 98 2.83 6.58 -9.10
N LEU A 99 2.01 6.20 -8.13
CA LEU A 99 0.84 6.97 -7.71
C LEU A 99 1.21 8.38 -7.24
N GLU A 100 2.25 8.52 -6.42
CA GLU A 100 2.74 9.80 -5.93
C GLU A 100 3.18 10.71 -7.07
N ARG A 101 3.94 10.19 -8.05
CA ARG A 101 4.33 10.97 -9.24
C ARG A 101 3.10 11.39 -10.05
N CYS A 102 2.16 10.48 -10.27
CA CYS A 102 0.92 10.80 -10.98
C CYS A 102 0.15 11.91 -10.27
N ILE A 103 0.01 11.85 -8.94
CA ILE A 103 -0.70 12.88 -8.16
C ILE A 103 0.02 14.23 -8.25
N LYS A 104 1.34 14.25 -8.02
CA LYS A 104 2.15 15.49 -8.06
C LYS A 104 2.16 16.15 -9.43
N GLN A 105 2.11 15.37 -10.51
CA GLN A 105 2.04 15.90 -11.86
C GLN A 105 0.62 16.31 -12.23
N LEU A 106 -0.36 15.43 -12.03
CA LEU A 106 -1.72 15.61 -12.53
C LEU A 106 -2.51 16.64 -11.72
N GLY A 107 -2.24 16.78 -10.41
CA GLY A 107 -2.92 17.76 -9.55
C GLY A 107 -2.87 19.19 -10.11
N PRO A 108 -1.66 19.77 -10.31
CA PRO A 108 -1.51 21.10 -10.89
C PRO A 108 -2.06 21.21 -12.32
N GLU A 109 -1.94 20.15 -13.12
CA GLU A 109 -2.51 20.13 -14.48
C GLU A 109 -4.04 20.18 -14.47
N ILE A 110 -4.70 19.45 -13.57
CA ILE A 110 -6.16 19.49 -13.40
C ILE A 110 -6.59 20.85 -12.89
N GLU A 111 -5.86 21.43 -11.94
CA GLU A 111 -6.14 22.78 -11.42
C GLU A 111 -6.11 23.82 -12.56
N SER A 112 -5.02 23.85 -13.32
CA SER A 112 -4.88 24.77 -14.46
C SER A 112 -5.95 24.53 -15.53
N PHE A 113 -6.27 23.25 -15.81
CA PHE A 113 -7.34 22.90 -16.73
C PHE A 113 -8.70 23.40 -16.23
N ALA A 114 -9.02 23.19 -14.96
CA ALA A 114 -10.28 23.62 -14.36
C ALA A 114 -10.45 25.14 -14.42
N GLU A 115 -9.40 25.90 -14.11
CA GLU A 115 -9.40 27.37 -14.23
C GLU A 115 -9.63 27.81 -15.68
N SER A 116 -8.89 27.23 -16.61
CA SER A 116 -9.01 27.51 -18.05
C SER A 116 -10.40 27.17 -18.58
N LEU A 117 -10.95 26.01 -18.21
CA LEU A 117 -12.28 25.56 -18.63
C LEU A 117 -13.37 26.49 -18.11
N VAL A 118 -13.31 26.88 -16.84
CA VAL A 118 -14.26 27.82 -16.24
C VAL A 118 -14.21 29.19 -16.93
N TYR A 119 -13.00 29.68 -17.23
CA TYR A 119 -12.82 30.94 -17.93
C TYR A 119 -13.31 30.88 -19.38
N ARG A 120 -12.81 29.92 -20.17
CA ARG A 120 -13.16 29.74 -21.58
C ARG A 120 -14.65 29.48 -21.76
N GLY A 121 -15.24 28.66 -20.89
CA GLY A 121 -16.65 28.38 -20.89
C GLY A 121 -17.49 29.62 -20.55
N GLY A 122 -17.10 30.42 -19.56
CA GLY A 122 -17.76 31.69 -19.26
C GLY A 122 -17.70 32.68 -20.43
N VAL A 123 -16.55 32.77 -21.13
CA VAL A 123 -16.40 33.60 -22.34
C VAL A 123 -17.27 33.08 -23.48
N LEU A 124 -17.31 31.77 -23.69
CA LEU A 124 -18.16 31.16 -24.72
C LEU A 124 -19.64 31.46 -24.47
N MET A 125 -20.10 31.31 -23.23
CA MET A 125 -21.48 31.58 -22.85
C MET A 125 -21.83 33.05 -23.05
N LYS A 126 -20.96 33.95 -22.61
CA LYS A 126 -21.13 35.38 -22.82
C LYS A 126 -21.19 35.73 -24.32
N ASN A 127 -20.30 35.17 -25.13
CA ASN A 127 -20.29 35.42 -26.58
C ASN A 127 -21.57 34.91 -27.26
N LEU A 128 -22.12 33.79 -26.77
CA LEU A 128 -23.41 33.28 -27.23
C LEU A 128 -24.53 34.26 -26.87
N GLU A 129 -24.64 34.66 -25.60
CA GLU A 129 -25.64 35.62 -25.09
C GLU A 129 -25.56 36.99 -25.80
N ASP A 130 -24.34 37.47 -26.11
CA ASP A 130 -24.10 38.73 -26.81
C ASP A 130 -24.32 38.63 -28.34
N SER A 131 -24.56 37.44 -28.89
CA SER A 131 -24.71 37.26 -30.34
C SER A 131 -26.06 37.78 -30.86
N GLU A 132 -26.05 38.38 -32.06
CA GLU A 132 -27.28 38.86 -32.71
C GLU A 132 -28.31 37.73 -32.91
N SER A 133 -27.84 36.52 -33.22
CA SER A 133 -28.69 35.34 -33.36
C SER A 133 -29.40 34.98 -32.05
N PHE A 134 -28.68 34.96 -30.92
CA PHE A 134 -29.26 34.69 -29.60
C PHE A 134 -30.29 35.75 -29.20
N GLN A 135 -29.93 37.03 -29.30
CA GLN A 135 -30.83 38.15 -28.97
C GLN A 135 -32.06 38.19 -29.88
N ALA A 136 -31.92 37.86 -31.16
CA ALA A 136 -33.04 37.80 -32.09
C ALA A 136 -33.97 36.61 -31.83
N ILE A 137 -33.46 35.48 -31.34
CA ILE A 137 -34.25 34.33 -30.90
C ILE A 137 -34.97 34.66 -29.59
N GLU A 138 -34.24 35.18 -28.60
CA GLU A 138 -34.77 35.59 -27.30
C GLU A 138 -35.91 36.61 -27.46
N LYS A 139 -35.69 37.67 -28.25
CA LYS A 139 -36.69 38.71 -28.52
C LYS A 139 -37.93 38.17 -29.24
N ARG A 140 -37.76 37.34 -30.27
CA ARG A 140 -38.90 36.75 -31.01
C ARG A 140 -39.76 35.85 -30.12
N LYS A 141 -39.13 35.12 -29.21
CA LYS A 141 -39.85 34.18 -28.33
C LYS A 141 -40.50 34.91 -27.14
N THR A 142 -39.86 35.91 -26.56
CA THR A 142 -40.47 36.76 -25.51
C THR A 142 -41.62 37.64 -26.02
N GLU A 143 -41.62 38.05 -27.29
CA GLU A 143 -42.74 38.81 -27.89
C GLU A 143 -43.95 37.92 -28.27
N SER A 144 -43.80 36.59 -28.34
CA SER A 144 -44.84 35.69 -28.87
C SER A 144 -45.67 34.94 -27.83
N ASP A 145 -45.16 34.68 -26.62
CA ASP A 145 -45.94 34.22 -25.45
C ASP A 145 -45.03 34.22 -24.22
N GLY A 146 -45.53 34.70 -23.07
CA GLY A 146 -44.77 35.29 -21.96
C GLY A 146 -43.74 34.45 -21.18
N ASP A 147 -43.28 33.29 -21.65
CA ASP A 147 -42.14 32.54 -21.07
C ASP A 147 -41.70 31.35 -21.99
N THR A 148 -40.90 31.58 -23.04
CA THR A 148 -40.63 30.50 -24.05
C THR A 148 -39.20 30.40 -24.60
N LEU A 149 -38.16 30.54 -23.77
CA LEU A 149 -36.83 30.02 -24.14
C LEU A 149 -36.78 28.48 -24.21
N THR A 150 -37.84 27.82 -23.72
CA THR A 150 -38.12 26.38 -23.80
C THR A 150 -38.65 25.89 -25.16
N MET A 151 -39.02 26.77 -26.10
CA MET A 151 -39.47 26.30 -27.42
C MET A 151 -38.31 25.75 -28.25
N PRO A 152 -38.50 24.67 -29.04
CA PRO A 152 -37.48 24.16 -29.95
C PRO A 152 -36.94 25.25 -30.90
N LEU A 153 -35.66 25.17 -31.23
CA LEU A 153 -35.02 25.99 -32.28
C LEU A 153 -35.34 25.42 -33.67
N THR A 154 -35.58 26.29 -34.65
CA THR A 154 -35.66 25.91 -36.07
C THR A 154 -34.29 25.48 -36.61
N GLU A 155 -34.23 24.74 -37.72
CA GLU A 155 -32.96 24.27 -38.31
C GLU A 155 -31.98 25.43 -38.61
N ASP A 156 -32.48 26.56 -39.11
CA ASP A 156 -31.66 27.76 -39.38
C ASP A 156 -31.12 28.39 -38.09
N GLU A 157 -31.91 28.45 -37.02
CA GLU A 157 -31.49 28.96 -35.71
C GLU A 157 -30.45 28.03 -35.07
N GLN A 158 -30.64 26.71 -35.17
CA GLN A 158 -29.67 25.72 -34.72
C GLN A 158 -28.34 25.88 -35.45
N ALA A 159 -28.35 26.11 -36.77
CA ALA A 159 -27.14 26.32 -37.56
C ALA A 159 -26.40 27.61 -37.16
N GLN A 160 -27.13 28.69 -36.86
CA GLN A 160 -26.54 29.96 -36.41
C GLN A 160 -25.89 29.83 -35.02
N VAL A 161 -26.59 29.23 -34.06
CA VAL A 161 -26.04 29.00 -32.71
C VAL A 161 -24.86 28.04 -32.77
N ALA A 162 -24.94 26.98 -33.57
CA ALA A 162 -23.83 26.05 -33.78
C ALA A 162 -22.62 26.77 -34.39
N ALA A 163 -22.80 27.70 -35.32
CA ALA A 163 -21.69 28.45 -35.94
C ALA A 163 -20.91 29.31 -34.92
N VAL A 164 -21.60 29.91 -33.93
CA VAL A 164 -20.97 30.68 -32.85
C VAL A 164 -20.14 29.77 -31.93
N MET A 165 -20.51 28.49 -31.80
CA MET A 165 -19.94 27.58 -30.81
C MET A 165 -19.04 26.46 -31.37
N ASN A 166 -19.02 26.27 -32.69
CA ASN A 166 -18.53 25.04 -33.34
C ASN A 166 -17.05 24.72 -33.05
N ILE A 167 -16.20 25.73 -32.90
CA ILE A 167 -14.77 25.52 -32.63
C ILE A 167 -14.50 25.37 -31.13
N GLY A 168 -15.23 26.12 -30.29
CA GLY A 168 -15.00 26.16 -28.85
C GLY A 168 -15.51 24.91 -28.12
N ILE A 169 -16.73 24.45 -28.39
CA ILE A 169 -17.33 23.35 -27.62
C ILE A 169 -16.66 22.02 -27.92
N ALA A 170 -16.41 21.70 -29.19
CA ALA A 170 -15.82 20.42 -29.55
C ALA A 170 -14.44 20.20 -28.89
N GLU A 171 -13.65 21.27 -28.77
CA GLU A 171 -12.36 21.25 -28.07
C GLU A 171 -12.54 21.07 -26.56
N LEU A 172 -13.45 21.84 -25.93
CA LEU A 172 -13.72 21.71 -24.49
C LEU A 172 -14.22 20.30 -24.12
N VAL A 173 -15.15 19.74 -24.90
CA VAL A 173 -15.68 18.38 -24.67
C VAL A 173 -14.54 17.36 -24.75
N ARG A 174 -13.64 17.50 -25.72
CA ARG A 174 -12.47 16.61 -25.85
C ARG A 174 -11.53 16.74 -24.65
N GLU A 175 -11.19 17.95 -24.24
CA GLU A 175 -10.29 18.19 -23.10
C GLU A 175 -10.89 17.68 -21.78
N ILE A 176 -12.20 17.87 -21.57
CA ILE A 176 -12.96 17.30 -20.43
C ILE A 176 -12.84 15.78 -20.41
N GLN A 177 -13.06 15.12 -21.56
CA GLN A 177 -12.99 13.67 -21.67
C GLN A 177 -11.58 13.11 -21.47
N ASP A 178 -10.57 13.79 -22.01
CA ASP A 178 -9.17 13.39 -21.85
C ASP A 178 -8.75 13.57 -20.38
N THR A 179 -9.12 14.67 -19.74
CA THR A 179 -8.82 14.93 -18.31
C THR A 179 -9.57 13.95 -17.39
N SER A 180 -10.84 13.70 -17.66
CA SER A 180 -11.67 12.73 -16.91
C SER A 180 -11.07 11.32 -16.93
N ARG A 181 -10.59 10.86 -18.10
CA ARG A 181 -9.89 9.57 -18.23
C ARG A 181 -8.62 9.51 -17.37
N ARG A 182 -7.83 10.58 -17.33
CA ARG A 182 -6.61 10.65 -16.52
C ARG A 182 -6.91 10.63 -15.02
N ILE A 183 -7.98 11.30 -14.59
CA ILE A 183 -8.45 11.26 -13.19
C ILE A 183 -8.88 9.84 -12.81
N ASP A 184 -9.65 9.15 -13.66
CA ASP A 184 -10.10 7.77 -13.45
C ASP A 184 -8.94 6.77 -13.37
N GLU A 185 -7.86 6.97 -14.14
CA GLU A 185 -6.64 6.16 -14.02
C GLU A 185 -5.97 6.29 -12.65
N VAL A 186 -5.92 7.50 -12.08
CA VAL A 186 -5.36 7.73 -10.74
C VAL A 186 -6.27 7.16 -9.65
N ASP A 187 -7.60 7.30 -9.78
CA ASP A 187 -8.57 6.68 -8.89
C ASP A 187 -8.39 5.15 -8.82
N LYS A 188 -8.30 4.49 -9.98
CA LYS A 188 -8.08 3.04 -10.07
C LYS A 188 -6.80 2.61 -9.36
N ARG A 189 -5.71 3.35 -9.53
CA ARG A 189 -4.43 3.08 -8.85
C ARG A 189 -4.51 3.28 -7.34
N ALA A 190 -5.12 4.38 -6.89
CA ALA A 190 -5.30 4.65 -5.46
C ALA A 190 -6.14 3.57 -4.79
N ASN A 191 -7.24 3.13 -5.43
CA ASN A 191 -8.06 2.03 -4.97
C ASN A 191 -7.30 0.69 -4.96
N PHE A 192 -6.54 0.39 -6.02
CA PHE A 192 -5.71 -0.80 -6.11
C PHE A 192 -4.70 -0.86 -4.96
N PHE A 193 -3.91 0.21 -4.78
CA PHE A 193 -2.93 0.34 -3.71
C PHE A 193 -3.55 0.10 -2.33
N ASN A 194 -4.64 0.80 -2.01
CA ASN A 194 -5.35 0.60 -0.75
C ASN A 194 -5.88 -0.84 -0.58
N SER A 195 -6.41 -1.45 -1.64
CA SER A 195 -6.99 -2.80 -1.58
C SER A 195 -5.94 -3.88 -1.32
N GLN A 196 -4.72 -3.70 -1.82
CA GLN A 196 -3.63 -4.66 -1.71
C GLN A 196 -3.12 -4.84 -0.28
N ILE A 197 -3.24 -3.81 0.57
CA ILE A 197 -2.94 -3.91 2.00
C ILE A 197 -3.75 -5.03 2.65
N LYS A 198 -5.07 -5.06 2.41
CA LYS A 198 -5.97 -6.06 3.01
C LYS A 198 -5.91 -7.39 2.28
N ARG A 199 -5.85 -7.37 0.95
CA ARG A 199 -5.95 -8.58 0.11
C ARG A 199 -4.67 -9.39 0.08
N GLU A 200 -3.51 -8.73 0.17
CA GLU A 200 -2.24 -9.39 -0.08
C GLU A 200 -1.25 -9.22 1.09
N LEU A 201 -1.01 -7.99 1.54
CA LEU A 201 0.02 -7.71 2.55
C LEU A 201 -0.31 -8.33 3.90
N ARG A 202 -1.49 -8.01 4.46
CA ARG A 202 -1.90 -8.51 5.78
C ARG A 202 -1.91 -10.04 5.84
N PRO A 203 -2.53 -10.78 4.90
CA PRO A 203 -2.49 -12.23 4.91
C PRO A 203 -1.07 -12.80 4.84
N ARG A 204 -0.18 -12.25 3.99
CA ARG A 204 1.22 -12.71 3.88
C ARG A 204 1.99 -12.49 5.18
N MET A 205 1.87 -11.31 5.80
CA MET A 205 2.48 -11.02 7.09
C MET A 205 1.95 -11.95 8.19
N THR A 206 0.64 -12.17 8.26
CA THR A 206 0.03 -13.09 9.23
C THR A 206 0.48 -14.53 9.03
N ARG A 207 0.59 -14.99 7.78
CA ARG A 207 1.13 -16.33 7.48
C ARG A 207 2.58 -16.48 7.93
N LEU A 208 3.40 -15.45 7.70
CA LEU A 208 4.80 -15.47 8.12
C LEU A 208 4.90 -15.53 9.65
N VAL A 209 4.21 -14.64 10.37
CA VAL A 209 4.19 -14.64 11.85
C VAL A 209 3.64 -15.96 12.41
N LYS A 210 2.60 -16.54 11.81
CA LYS A 210 2.09 -17.83 12.27
C LYS A 210 3.10 -18.95 12.04
N HIS A 211 3.71 -19.01 10.85
CA HIS A 211 4.76 -19.98 10.57
C HIS A 211 5.92 -19.86 11.55
N PHE A 212 6.20 -18.61 11.96
CA PHE A 212 7.22 -18.30 12.93
C PHE A 212 6.89 -18.85 14.31
N ASP A 213 5.69 -18.56 14.82
CA ASP A 213 5.21 -19.05 16.11
C ASP A 213 5.10 -20.59 16.15
N ASP A 214 4.81 -21.23 15.00
CA ASP A 214 4.67 -22.69 14.90
C ASP A 214 6.02 -23.44 14.80
N LYS A 215 7.10 -22.79 14.33
CA LYS A 215 8.37 -23.46 13.98
C LYS A 215 9.55 -23.16 14.88
N VAL A 216 9.54 -22.03 15.57
CA VAL A 216 10.70 -21.57 16.33
C VAL A 216 10.43 -21.69 17.82
N SER A 217 11.08 -22.68 18.46
CA SER A 217 11.08 -22.85 19.90
C SER A 217 12.39 -22.35 20.49
N TYR A 218 12.34 -21.23 21.22
CA TYR A 218 13.49 -20.72 21.96
C TYR A 218 13.94 -21.69 23.06
N ASP A 219 12.98 -22.39 23.67
CA ASP A 219 13.23 -23.34 24.75
C ASP A 219 14.03 -24.55 24.28
N GLU A 220 13.83 -24.99 23.03
CA GLU A 220 14.59 -26.11 22.45
C GLU A 220 16.08 -25.76 22.31
N LEU A 221 16.41 -24.54 21.87
CA LEU A 221 17.81 -24.11 21.75
C LEU A 221 18.48 -23.91 23.11
N ILE A 222 17.74 -23.48 24.14
CA ILE A 222 18.25 -23.43 25.52
C ILE A 222 18.55 -24.85 26.02
N VAL A 223 17.61 -25.79 25.85
CA VAL A 223 17.80 -27.18 26.28
C VAL A 223 19.02 -27.81 25.59
N GLN A 224 19.22 -27.53 24.29
CA GLN A 224 20.40 -28.01 23.56
C GLN A 224 21.70 -27.41 24.09
N ARG A 225 21.71 -26.13 24.48
CA ARG A 225 22.87 -25.49 25.11
C ARG A 225 23.17 -26.12 26.47
N ASP A 226 22.16 -26.29 27.31
CA ASP A 226 22.31 -26.91 28.63
C ASP A 226 22.84 -28.36 28.50
N GLN A 227 22.40 -29.09 27.47
CA GLN A 227 22.90 -30.42 27.16
C GLN A 227 24.39 -30.41 26.77
N MET A 228 24.84 -29.40 26.03
CA MET A 228 26.27 -29.24 25.72
C MET A 228 27.09 -28.96 26.98
N ASP A 229 26.60 -28.10 27.87
CA ASP A 229 27.28 -27.80 29.14
C ASP A 229 27.39 -29.05 30.02
N GLN A 230 26.37 -29.90 30.05
CA GLN A 230 26.41 -31.20 30.73
C GLN A 230 27.43 -32.16 30.10
N TRP A 231 27.49 -32.22 28.77
CA TRP A 231 28.47 -33.05 28.08
C TRP A 231 29.90 -32.56 28.29
N ASP A 232 30.13 -31.24 28.35
CA ASP A 232 31.45 -30.68 28.64
C ASP A 232 31.91 -31.11 30.06
N ILE A 233 31.00 -31.12 31.05
CA ILE A 233 31.28 -31.65 32.39
C ILE A 233 31.62 -33.16 32.35
N GLU A 234 30.84 -33.97 31.63
CA GLU A 234 31.09 -35.43 31.52
C GLU A 234 32.39 -35.73 30.78
N ILE A 235 32.73 -34.97 29.73
CA ILE A 235 34.00 -35.09 29.00
C ILE A 235 35.18 -34.81 29.93
N ASP A 236 35.10 -33.79 30.78
CA ASP A 236 36.14 -33.47 31.76
C ASP A 236 36.30 -34.57 32.81
N GLN A 237 35.19 -35.16 33.28
CA GLN A 237 35.23 -36.31 34.19
C GLN A 237 35.88 -37.53 33.53
N LEU A 238 35.48 -37.87 32.29
CA LEU A 238 36.06 -38.99 31.54
C LEU A 238 37.55 -38.77 31.23
N LYS A 239 37.96 -37.52 31.02
CA LYS A 239 39.38 -37.16 30.87
C LYS A 239 40.15 -37.43 32.17
N SER A 240 39.63 -36.97 33.30
CA SER A 240 40.25 -37.24 34.61
C SER A 240 40.29 -38.74 34.94
N GLU A 241 39.24 -39.50 34.60
CA GLU A 241 39.18 -40.95 34.81
C GLU A 241 40.22 -41.68 33.94
N TYR A 242 40.32 -41.30 32.66
CA TYR A 242 41.34 -41.84 31.75
C TYR A 242 42.76 -41.60 32.30
N ASP A 243 43.07 -40.37 32.73
CA ASP A 243 44.40 -40.02 33.26
C ASP A 243 44.73 -40.82 34.52
N ALA A 244 43.75 -41.04 35.40
CA ALA A 244 43.90 -41.89 36.58
C ALA A 244 44.11 -43.38 36.21
N LEU A 245 43.34 -43.93 35.26
CA LEU A 245 43.46 -45.32 34.79
C LEU A 245 44.81 -45.57 34.11
N VAL A 246 45.31 -44.61 33.34
CA VAL A 246 46.66 -44.67 32.77
C VAL A 246 47.70 -44.66 33.90
N GLY A 247 47.55 -43.80 34.90
CA GLY A 247 48.40 -43.81 36.10
C GLY A 247 48.40 -45.17 36.82
N TYR A 248 47.22 -45.77 37.00
CA TYR A 248 47.07 -47.10 37.61
C TYR A 248 47.67 -48.23 36.76
N ALA A 249 47.59 -48.14 35.44
CA ALA A 249 48.21 -49.10 34.53
C ALA A 249 49.73 -49.20 34.75
N PHE A 250 50.38 -48.09 35.15
CA PHE A 250 51.81 -48.03 35.47
C PHE A 250 52.18 -48.42 36.91
N THR A 251 51.23 -48.65 37.82
CA THR A 251 51.54 -49.06 39.22
C THR A 251 52.17 -50.46 39.32
N GLY A 252 51.93 -51.32 38.32
CA GLY A 252 52.55 -52.65 38.23
C GLY A 252 54.07 -52.63 38.02
N LEU A 253 54.68 -51.47 37.70
CA LEU A 253 56.14 -51.32 37.59
C LEU A 253 56.86 -51.69 38.90
N ALA A 254 56.23 -51.42 40.04
CA ALA A 254 56.77 -51.75 41.36
C ALA A 254 56.81 -53.27 41.65
N LEU A 255 56.09 -54.08 40.87
CA LEU A 255 55.97 -55.53 41.01
C LEU A 255 56.71 -56.29 39.88
N GLY A 256 57.52 -55.60 39.07
CA GLY A 256 58.27 -56.18 37.97
C GLY A 256 57.45 -56.46 36.70
N PRO A 257 58.04 -57.12 35.67
CA PRO A 257 57.44 -57.26 34.34
C PRO A 257 56.07 -57.96 34.32
N LEU A 258 55.84 -58.92 35.22
CA LEU A 258 54.56 -59.64 35.33
C LEU A 258 53.46 -58.77 35.96
N GLY A 259 53.81 -57.93 36.95
CA GLY A 259 52.87 -56.97 37.55
C GLY A 259 52.39 -55.94 36.53
N LEU A 260 53.29 -55.50 35.65
CA LEU A 260 52.99 -54.54 34.58
C LEU A 260 52.06 -55.11 33.50
N ILE A 261 52.14 -56.41 33.19
CA ILE A 261 51.22 -57.08 32.26
C ILE A 261 49.80 -57.17 32.85
N VAL A 262 49.68 -57.51 34.13
CA VAL A 262 48.36 -57.64 34.80
C VAL A 262 47.69 -56.27 34.98
N THR A 263 48.42 -55.28 35.50
CA THR A 263 47.87 -53.92 35.67
C THR A 263 47.67 -53.23 34.33
N GLY A 264 48.58 -53.42 33.37
CA GLY A 264 48.46 -52.89 32.01
C GLY A 264 47.29 -53.48 31.22
N GLY A 265 47.02 -54.78 31.35
CA GLY A 265 45.89 -55.44 30.68
C GLY A 265 44.53 -54.99 31.21
N VAL A 266 44.37 -54.91 32.54
CA VAL A 266 43.08 -54.55 33.15
C VAL A 266 42.83 -53.04 33.10
N PHE A 267 43.79 -52.21 33.53
CA PHE A 267 43.60 -50.76 33.55
C PHE A 267 43.78 -50.15 32.15
N GLY A 268 44.58 -50.75 31.27
CA GLY A 268 44.69 -50.34 29.87
C GLY A 268 43.41 -50.60 29.07
N ALA A 269 42.77 -51.77 29.22
CA ALA A 269 41.48 -52.03 28.58
C ALA A 269 40.37 -51.10 29.09
N LYS A 270 40.37 -50.78 30.39
CA LYS A 270 39.45 -49.79 30.98
C LYS A 270 39.74 -48.37 30.48
N ALA A 271 41.00 -47.95 30.44
CA ALA A 271 41.40 -46.65 29.90
C ALA A 271 40.92 -46.50 28.45
N GLU A 272 41.05 -47.55 27.64
CA GLU A 272 40.64 -47.47 26.23
C GLU A 272 39.13 -47.52 26.02
N ALA A 273 38.37 -48.17 26.90
CA ALA A 273 36.92 -48.03 26.94
C ALA A 273 36.49 -46.60 27.32
N VAL A 274 37.12 -45.99 28.33
CA VAL A 274 36.87 -44.60 28.74
C VAL A 274 37.24 -43.63 27.62
N ARG A 275 38.36 -43.85 26.93
CA ARG A 275 38.77 -43.06 25.76
C ARG A 275 37.75 -43.15 24.63
N ALA A 276 37.26 -44.35 24.31
CA ALA A 276 36.25 -44.55 23.28
C ALA A 276 34.95 -43.80 23.61
N ARG A 277 34.47 -43.92 24.86
CA ARG A 277 33.28 -43.18 25.34
C ARG A 277 33.48 -41.67 25.26
N LYS A 278 34.62 -41.16 25.73
CA LYS A 278 34.98 -39.74 25.66
C LYS A 278 34.96 -39.23 24.21
N ASN A 279 35.58 -39.96 23.28
CA ASN A 279 35.63 -39.55 21.88
C ASN A 279 34.25 -39.56 21.21
N ALA A 280 33.40 -40.53 21.55
CA ALA A 280 32.02 -40.56 21.06
C ALA A 280 31.23 -39.35 21.56
N LEU A 281 31.39 -38.98 22.84
CA LEU A 281 30.71 -37.83 23.45
C LEU A 281 31.21 -36.50 22.86
N ILE A 282 32.52 -36.36 22.61
CA ILE A 282 33.10 -35.20 21.91
C ILE A 282 32.51 -35.07 20.50
N ALA A 283 32.34 -36.18 19.77
CA ALA A 283 31.75 -36.14 18.43
C ALA A 283 30.29 -35.64 18.47
N GLN A 284 29.47 -36.16 19.39
CA GLN A 284 28.09 -35.72 19.60
C GLN A 284 28.02 -34.24 19.98
N ARG A 285 28.88 -33.79 20.91
CA ARG A 285 28.98 -32.40 21.33
C ARG A 285 29.36 -31.47 20.19
N ASN A 286 30.31 -31.87 19.34
CA ASN A 286 30.72 -31.06 18.18
C ASN A 286 29.63 -30.97 17.11
N GLU A 287 28.88 -32.05 16.87
CA GLU A 287 27.72 -32.03 15.97
C GLU A 287 26.65 -31.07 16.47
N LEU A 288 26.30 -31.15 17.76
CA LEU A 288 25.33 -30.26 18.39
C LEU A 288 25.82 -28.80 18.40
N ALA A 289 27.10 -28.57 18.70
CA ALA A 289 27.70 -27.23 18.66
C ALA A 289 27.63 -26.58 17.26
N ASN A 290 27.86 -27.37 16.21
CA ASN A 290 27.73 -26.89 14.83
C ASN A 290 26.28 -26.56 14.46
N HIS A 291 25.31 -27.35 14.95
CA HIS A 291 23.89 -27.07 14.77
C HIS A 291 23.49 -25.77 15.48
N VAL A 292 23.77 -25.66 16.79
CA VAL A 292 23.48 -24.48 17.61
C VAL A 292 24.16 -23.23 17.06
N GLY A 293 25.42 -23.35 16.62
CA GLY A 293 26.19 -22.22 16.05
C GLY A 293 25.62 -21.66 14.75
N LYS A 294 24.84 -22.45 13.99
CA LYS A 294 24.10 -21.97 12.81
C LYS A 294 22.69 -21.49 13.16
N ALA A 295 22.03 -22.16 14.11
CA ALA A 295 20.66 -21.85 14.51
C ALA A 295 20.56 -20.52 15.28
N LEU A 296 21.54 -20.17 16.11
CA LEU A 296 21.50 -18.94 16.92
C LEU A 296 21.45 -17.64 16.10
N PRO A 297 22.35 -17.39 15.14
CA PRO A 297 22.26 -16.22 14.27
C PRO A 297 20.94 -16.18 13.48
N ALA A 298 20.46 -17.35 13.05
CA ALA A 298 19.18 -17.46 12.37
C ALA A 298 18.00 -17.11 13.25
N LEU A 299 18.06 -17.47 14.53
CA LEU A 299 17.03 -17.13 15.51
C LEU A 299 17.01 -15.62 15.79
N GLU A 300 18.18 -15.00 15.95
CA GLU A 300 18.28 -13.56 16.20
C GLU A 300 17.73 -12.73 15.02
N ASP A 301 18.14 -13.06 13.80
CA ASP A 301 17.63 -12.36 12.61
C ASP A 301 16.14 -12.61 12.42
N PHE A 302 15.69 -13.83 12.67
CA PHE A 302 14.27 -14.16 12.64
C PHE A 302 13.46 -13.33 13.65
N LEU A 303 13.94 -13.16 14.89
CA LEU A 303 13.27 -12.34 15.90
C LEU A 303 13.20 -10.87 15.45
N ARG A 304 14.26 -10.37 14.82
CA ARG A 304 14.29 -9.05 14.18
C ARG A 304 13.24 -8.96 13.06
N VAL A 305 13.16 -9.93 12.16
CA VAL A 305 12.15 -9.98 11.08
C VAL A 305 10.74 -10.08 11.65
N SER A 306 10.49 -10.93 12.64
CA SER A 306 9.21 -11.07 13.33
C SER A 306 8.74 -9.74 13.93
N THR A 307 9.66 -9.04 14.60
CA THR A 307 9.41 -7.73 15.19
C THR A 307 9.08 -6.69 14.12
N LEU A 308 9.86 -6.65 13.05
CA LEU A 308 9.61 -5.78 11.90
C LEU A 308 8.26 -6.07 11.25
N VAL A 309 7.87 -7.34 11.09
CA VAL A 309 6.58 -7.73 10.51
C VAL A 309 5.42 -7.34 11.42
N LYS A 310 5.55 -7.51 12.74
CA LYS A 310 4.55 -7.05 13.73
C LYS A 310 4.40 -5.53 13.70
N ASP A 311 5.50 -4.79 13.62
CA ASP A 311 5.49 -3.33 13.44
C ASP A 311 4.81 -2.93 12.12
N LEU A 312 5.13 -3.60 11.00
CA LEU A 312 4.45 -3.37 9.72
C LEU A 312 2.95 -3.70 9.77
N GLN A 313 2.54 -4.75 10.47
CA GLN A 313 1.13 -5.07 10.66
C GLN A 313 0.40 -3.94 11.39
N PHE A 314 1.03 -3.38 12.43
CA PHE A 314 0.51 -2.21 13.13
C PHE A 314 0.43 -0.99 12.22
N ARG A 315 1.53 -0.64 11.53
CA ARG A 315 1.58 0.46 10.55
C ARG A 315 0.58 0.29 9.40
N CYS A 316 0.30 -0.94 8.99
CA CYS A 316 -0.70 -1.24 7.96
C CYS A 316 -2.13 -0.86 8.38
N LYS A 317 -2.39 -0.61 9.66
CA LYS A 317 -3.66 -0.04 10.12
C LYS A 317 -3.74 1.44 9.75
N ASP A 318 -2.73 2.21 10.13
CA ASP A 318 -2.66 3.64 9.85
C ASP A 318 -2.50 3.91 8.36
N LEU A 319 -1.66 3.12 7.69
CA LEU A 319 -1.50 3.11 6.23
C LEU A 319 -2.86 2.89 5.55
N SER A 320 -3.60 1.84 5.94
CA SER A 320 -4.90 1.55 5.32
C SER A 320 -5.90 2.68 5.48
N SER A 321 -5.89 3.39 6.61
CA SER A 321 -6.73 4.57 6.83
C SER A 321 -6.30 5.72 5.91
N ALA A 322 -5.00 6.02 5.87
CA ALA A 322 -4.42 7.07 5.03
C ALA A 322 -4.65 6.83 3.52
N THR A 323 -4.43 5.60 3.06
CA THR A 323 -4.60 5.23 1.65
C THR A 323 -6.07 5.19 1.25
N LYS A 324 -6.97 4.80 2.17
CA LYS A 324 -8.41 4.85 1.90
C LYS A 324 -8.88 6.29 1.73
N ARG A 325 -8.41 7.20 2.58
CA ARG A 325 -8.71 8.64 2.45
C ARG A 325 -8.25 9.22 1.13
N LEU A 326 -7.03 8.89 0.70
CA LEU A 326 -6.52 9.28 -0.61
C LEU A 326 -7.41 8.72 -1.74
N ALA A 327 -7.77 7.43 -1.67
CA ALA A 327 -8.65 6.80 -2.65
C ALA A 327 -10.04 7.45 -2.67
N ASP A 328 -10.59 7.87 -1.53
CA ASP A 328 -11.88 8.55 -1.46
C ASP A 328 -11.86 9.93 -2.14
N VAL A 329 -10.76 10.67 -1.99
CA VAL A 329 -10.56 11.95 -2.70
C VAL A 329 -10.55 11.74 -4.21
N TRP A 330 -9.80 10.75 -4.70
CA TRP A 330 -9.73 10.48 -6.15
C TRP A 330 -11.02 9.89 -6.72
N LEU A 331 -11.74 9.07 -5.94
CA LEU A 331 -13.07 8.58 -6.30
C LEU A 331 -14.06 9.72 -6.46
N PHE A 332 -14.01 10.70 -5.55
CA PHE A 332 -14.80 11.91 -5.65
C PHE A 332 -14.46 12.69 -6.93
N LEU A 333 -13.19 12.98 -7.17
CA LEU A 333 -12.75 13.69 -8.38
C LEU A 333 -13.18 12.96 -9.67
N ALA A 334 -12.99 11.63 -9.72
CA ALA A 334 -13.35 10.81 -10.86
C ALA A 334 -14.86 10.83 -11.12
N SER A 335 -15.68 10.80 -10.07
CA SER A 335 -17.14 10.88 -10.20
C SER A 335 -17.58 12.20 -10.85
N TYR A 336 -17.13 13.35 -10.33
CA TYR A 336 -17.52 14.65 -10.88
C TYR A 336 -17.00 14.85 -12.30
N ALA A 337 -15.75 14.45 -12.56
CA ALA A 337 -15.16 14.57 -13.89
C ALA A 337 -15.88 13.65 -14.89
N LYS A 338 -16.36 12.49 -14.45
CA LYS A 338 -17.14 11.56 -15.28
C LYS A 338 -18.53 12.13 -15.60
N THR A 339 -19.27 12.60 -14.59
CA THR A 339 -20.58 13.24 -14.79
C THR A 339 -20.47 14.42 -15.76
N SER A 340 -19.50 15.32 -15.53
CA SER A 340 -19.24 16.44 -16.44
C SER A 340 -18.88 15.99 -17.87
N ALA A 341 -18.12 14.90 -18.03
CA ALA A 341 -17.77 14.37 -19.35
C ALA A 341 -18.95 13.70 -20.07
N GLU A 342 -19.88 13.11 -19.32
CA GLU A 342 -21.14 12.57 -19.83
C GLU A 342 -22.05 13.71 -20.31
N GLU A 343 -22.32 14.71 -19.46
CA GLU A 343 -23.10 15.90 -19.80
C GLU A 343 -22.48 16.67 -20.99
N ALA A 344 -21.14 16.76 -21.05
CA ALA A 344 -20.43 17.44 -22.14
C ALA A 344 -20.66 16.75 -23.50
N ASN A 345 -20.93 15.45 -23.54
CA ASN A 345 -21.25 14.77 -24.80
C ASN A 345 -22.60 15.20 -25.38
N ASP A 346 -23.52 15.61 -24.52
CA ASP A 346 -24.89 15.99 -24.91
C ASP A 346 -24.93 17.42 -25.48
N LEU A 347 -23.92 18.25 -25.18
CA LEU A 347 -23.74 19.60 -25.73
C LEU A 347 -23.50 19.67 -27.25
N LYS A 348 -23.38 18.52 -27.93
CA LYS A 348 -23.13 18.46 -29.38
C LYS A 348 -24.31 18.92 -30.22
N THR A 349 -25.52 18.97 -29.66
CA THR A 349 -26.73 19.36 -30.39
C THR A 349 -27.53 20.37 -29.58
N VAL A 350 -27.78 21.55 -30.16
CA VAL A 350 -28.56 22.61 -29.51
C VAL A 350 -30.01 22.51 -29.97
N HIS A 351 -30.89 21.96 -29.14
CA HIS A 351 -32.32 21.85 -29.46
C HIS A 351 -33.16 22.99 -28.87
N GLN A 352 -32.79 23.46 -27.69
CA GLN A 352 -33.42 24.54 -26.94
C GLN A 352 -32.32 25.41 -26.33
N LEU A 353 -32.52 26.72 -26.33
CA LEU A 353 -31.50 27.68 -25.91
C LEU A 353 -31.30 27.64 -24.38
N GLU A 354 -32.40 27.64 -23.62
CA GLU A 354 -32.37 27.58 -22.15
C GLU A 354 -31.74 26.28 -21.66
N SER A 355 -32.21 25.14 -22.17
CA SER A 355 -31.66 23.82 -21.83
C SER A 355 -30.17 23.75 -22.16
N PHE A 356 -29.75 24.28 -23.32
CA PHE A 356 -28.33 24.31 -23.66
C PHE A 356 -27.49 25.16 -22.69
N VAL A 357 -27.95 26.35 -22.30
CA VAL A 357 -27.25 27.21 -21.33
C VAL A 357 -27.15 26.51 -19.97
N GLN A 358 -28.23 25.85 -19.55
CA GLN A 358 -28.27 25.06 -18.32
C GLN A 358 -27.29 23.89 -18.38
N ASP A 359 -27.37 23.03 -19.41
CA ASP A 359 -26.51 21.86 -19.61
C ASP A 359 -25.04 22.28 -19.64
N PHE A 360 -24.72 23.39 -20.33
CA PHE A 360 -23.36 23.90 -20.40
C PHE A 360 -22.84 24.39 -19.04
N SER A 361 -23.69 25.02 -18.25
CA SER A 361 -23.37 25.43 -16.87
C SER A 361 -23.15 24.23 -15.96
N GLU A 362 -23.97 23.18 -16.10
CA GLU A 362 -23.86 21.91 -15.37
C GLU A 362 -22.52 21.21 -15.69
N VAL A 363 -22.08 21.24 -16.95
CA VAL A 363 -20.76 20.72 -17.35
C VAL A 363 -19.60 21.44 -16.65
N ILE A 364 -19.65 22.78 -16.53
CA ILE A 364 -18.51 23.58 -16.03
C ILE A 364 -18.44 23.64 -14.52
N LYS A 365 -19.60 23.73 -13.84
CA LYS A 365 -19.68 23.97 -12.40
C LYS A 365 -18.86 22.98 -11.54
N PRO A 366 -18.86 21.67 -11.81
CA PRO A 366 -17.99 20.67 -11.15
C PRO A 366 -16.50 21.05 -11.13
N TRP A 367 -15.99 21.64 -12.21
CA TRP A 367 -14.57 21.87 -12.39
C TRP A 367 -14.01 22.90 -11.40
N LYS A 368 -14.81 23.87 -10.95
CA LYS A 368 -14.40 24.76 -9.84
C LYS A 368 -14.05 23.98 -8.57
N LYS A 369 -14.85 22.97 -8.24
CA LYS A 369 -14.64 22.13 -7.05
C LYS A 369 -13.45 21.18 -7.26
N ILE A 370 -13.37 20.54 -8.44
CA ILE A 370 -12.26 19.67 -8.83
C ILE A 370 -10.92 20.42 -8.73
N GLY A 371 -10.84 21.61 -9.33
CA GLY A 371 -9.63 22.44 -9.30
C GLY A 371 -9.23 22.84 -7.87
N SER A 372 -10.18 23.29 -7.05
CA SER A 372 -9.92 23.64 -5.65
C SER A 372 -9.44 22.46 -4.80
N ILE A 373 -9.92 21.24 -5.07
CA ILE A 373 -9.43 20.03 -4.40
C ILE A 373 -8.00 19.73 -4.85
N CYS A 374 -7.72 19.81 -6.14
CA CYS A 374 -6.38 19.56 -6.69
C CYS A 374 -5.35 20.59 -6.19
N HIS A 375 -5.75 21.85 -6.03
CA HIS A 375 -4.94 22.89 -5.40
C HIS A 375 -4.56 22.51 -3.97
N THR A 376 -5.56 22.17 -3.15
CA THR A 376 -5.35 21.74 -1.75
C THR A 376 -4.44 20.51 -1.68
N LEU A 377 -4.67 19.53 -2.56
CA LEU A 377 -3.87 18.30 -2.63
C LEU A 377 -2.41 18.62 -2.97
N SER A 378 -2.18 19.49 -3.95
CA SER A 378 -0.83 19.91 -4.37
C SER A 378 -0.11 20.65 -3.24
N GLY A 379 -0.81 21.54 -2.51
CA GLY A 379 -0.28 22.20 -1.31
C GLY A 379 0.19 21.19 -0.26
N LEU A 380 -0.65 20.21 0.09
CA LEU A 380 -0.30 19.16 1.05
C LEU A 380 0.94 18.34 0.64
N PHE A 381 1.08 18.03 -0.65
CA PHE A 381 2.24 17.29 -1.14
C PHE A 381 3.53 18.14 -1.17
N ASN A 382 3.42 19.46 -1.34
CA ASN A 382 4.56 20.38 -1.30
C ASN A 382 5.05 20.65 0.12
N GLU A 383 4.13 20.92 1.06
CA GLU A 383 4.45 21.07 2.50
C GLU A 383 5.21 19.85 3.04
N MET A 384 4.84 18.65 2.58
CA MET A 384 5.53 17.39 2.93
C MET A 384 6.94 17.27 2.38
N VAL A 385 7.28 17.89 1.24
CA VAL A 385 8.65 17.89 0.70
C VAL A 385 9.54 18.77 1.59
N GLU A 386 9.04 19.95 1.96
CA GLU A 386 9.76 20.90 2.83
C GLU A 386 10.03 20.28 4.21
N GLU A 387 9.04 19.65 4.84
CA GLU A 387 9.22 19.01 6.14
C GLU A 387 10.14 17.78 6.12
N LEU A 388 10.28 17.07 5.00
CA LEU A 388 11.14 15.88 4.88
C LEU A 388 12.59 16.22 4.51
N GLU A 389 12.87 17.40 3.97
CA GLU A 389 14.22 17.91 3.75
C GLU A 389 14.87 18.47 5.04
N GLU A 390 14.07 18.69 6.09
CA GLU A 390 14.53 19.14 7.41
C GLU A 390 14.93 17.99 8.38
N PHE A 391 14.77 16.73 7.98
CA PHE A 391 15.23 15.53 8.70
C PHE A 391 16.35 14.81 7.95
#